data_AF-A0A925RWN6-F1
#
_entry.id   AF-A0A925RWN6-F1
#
_cell.length_a   1.000
_cell.length_b   1.000
_cell.length_c   1.000
_cell.angle_alpha   90.00
_cell.angle_beta   90.00
_cell.angle_gamma   90.00
#
_symmetry.space_group_name_H-M   'P 1'
#
loop_
_entity.id
_entity.type
_entity.pdbx_description
1 polymer ?
#
loop_
_entity_poly.entity_id
_entity_poly.type
_entity_poly.pdbx_seq_one_letter_code
_entity_poly.pdbx_strand_id
1 'polypeptide(L)'
;AMLGETQAAVGRARGSGAESESWIQAQLALSALEGRRAPVVSAMGELDAILAGQAQSGQSAEVEKLEVGRARVEAILAAEAEAYAALAGALSPR
;
A
#
# COMPACT_ATOMS: atom_id res chain seq x y z
N ALA A 1 11.25 -3.40 -6.67
CA ALA A 1 11.88 -4.64 -6.17
C ALA A 1 10.85 -5.48 -5.40
N MET A 2 10.44 -5.05 -4.20
CA MET A 2 9.62 -5.90 -3.31
C MET A 2 8.22 -6.26 -3.82
N LEU A 3 7.48 -5.35 -4.48
CA LEU A 3 6.20 -5.70 -5.10
C LEU A 3 6.36 -6.84 -6.14
N GLY A 4 7.44 -6.80 -6.93
CA GLY A 4 7.75 -7.84 -7.92
C GLY A 4 8.16 -9.16 -7.27
N GLU A 5 8.87 -9.11 -6.14
CA GLU A 5 9.22 -10.29 -5.34
C GLU A 5 7.96 -10.93 -4.73
N THR A 6 7.06 -10.13 -4.16
CA THR A 6 5.77 -10.60 -3.63
C THR A 6 4.91 -11.19 -4.76
N GLN A 7 4.82 -10.53 -5.92
CA GLN A 7 4.14 -11.06 -7.10
C GLN A 7 4.70 -12.41 -7.53
N ALA A 8 6.02 -12.57 -7.57
CA ALA A 8 6.67 -13.82 -7.92
C ALA A 8 6.40 -14.92 -6.87
N ALA A 9 6.43 -14.59 -5.58
CA ALA A 9 6.12 -15.52 -4.50
C ALA A 9 4.66 -16.01 -4.56
N VAL A 10 3.71 -15.09 -4.72
CA VAL A 10 2.28 -15.42 -4.90
C VAL A 10 2.07 -16.24 -6.18
N GLY A 11 2.76 -15.90 -7.27
CA GLY A 11 2.72 -16.67 -8.51
C GLY A 11 3.16 -18.12 -8.33
N ARG A 12 4.22 -18.36 -7.54
CA ARG A 12 4.69 -19.72 -7.22
C ARG A 12 3.74 -20.50 -6.28
N ALA A 13 3.06 -19.79 -5.38
CA ALA A 13 2.10 -20.38 -4.47
C ALA A 13 0.73 -20.69 -5.10
N ARG A 14 0.46 -20.18 -6.31
CA ARG A 14 -0.82 -20.38 -6.98
C ARG A 14 -1.08 -21.87 -7.23
N GLY A 15 -2.19 -22.38 -6.71
CA GLY A 15 -2.56 -23.80 -6.83
C GLY A 15 -1.79 -24.73 -5.88
N SER A 16 -0.87 -24.21 -5.07
CA SER A 16 -0.30 -24.97 -3.95
C SER A 16 -1.32 -25.12 -2.83
N GLY A 17 -1.21 -26.21 -2.06
CA GLY A 17 -2.04 -26.41 -0.88
C GLY A 17 -1.78 -25.34 0.18
N ALA A 18 -2.79 -25.03 0.98
CA ALA A 18 -2.58 -24.25 2.21
C ALA A 18 -1.47 -24.90 3.04
N GLU A 19 -0.69 -24.07 3.75
CA GLU A 19 0.46 -24.52 4.57
C GLU A 19 1.64 -25.14 3.82
N SER A 20 1.57 -25.27 2.49
CA SER A 20 2.76 -25.62 1.70
C SER A 20 3.85 -24.56 1.87
N GLU A 21 5.11 -24.97 1.74
CA GLU A 21 6.26 -24.05 1.82
C GLU A 21 6.07 -22.84 0.87
N SER A 22 5.59 -23.08 -0.36
CA SER A 22 5.30 -22.01 -1.32
C SER A 22 4.22 -21.04 -0.81
N TRP A 23 3.15 -21.56 -0.19
CA TRP A 23 2.10 -20.74 0.40
C TRP A 23 2.63 -19.92 1.59
N ILE A 24 3.40 -20.54 2.48
CA ILE A 24 4.02 -19.85 3.63
C ILE A 24 4.93 -18.72 3.17
N GLN A 25 5.81 -18.98 2.19
CA GLN A 25 6.70 -17.95 1.63
C GLN A 25 5.93 -16.80 0.98
N ALA A 26 4.79 -17.09 0.33
CA ALA A 26 3.93 -16.05 -0.23
C ALA A 26 3.23 -15.21 0.85
N GLN A 27 2.79 -15.83 1.95
CA GLN A 27 2.22 -15.12 3.11
C GLN A 27 3.27 -14.21 3.77
N LEU A 28 4.50 -14.70 3.98
CA LEU A 28 5.60 -13.89 4.52
C LEU A 28 5.94 -12.70 3.62
N ALA A 29 6.00 -12.91 2.31
CA ALA A 29 6.24 -11.85 1.34
C ALA A 29 5.10 -10.80 1.31
N LEU A 30 3.85 -11.21 1.54
CA LEU A 30 2.73 -10.30 1.71
C LEU A 30 2.80 -9.52 3.02
N SER A 31 3.11 -10.19 4.14
CA SER A 31 3.28 -9.50 5.43
C SER A 31 4.39 -8.47 5.39
N ALA A 32 5.51 -8.77 4.73
CA ALA A 32 6.60 -7.81 4.51
C ALA A 32 6.14 -6.61 3.66
N LEU A 33 5.34 -6.86 2.62
CA LEU A 33 4.71 -5.81 1.79
C LEU A 33 3.82 -4.90 2.61
N GLU A 34 2.95 -5.46 3.43
CA GLU A 34 2.06 -4.68 4.29
C GLU A 34 2.84 -3.85 5.33
N GLY A 35 3.84 -4.44 5.97
CA GLY A 35 4.68 -3.74 6.94
C GLY A 35 5.40 -2.51 6.36
N ARG A 36 5.69 -2.50 5.06
CA ARG A 36 6.27 -1.35 4.36
C ARG A 36 5.25 -0.30 3.90
N ARG A 37 3.99 -0.68 3.75
CA ARG A 37 2.91 0.24 3.40
C ARG A 37 2.44 1.05 4.60
N ALA A 38 2.49 0.48 5.81
CA ALA A 38 2.01 1.13 7.03
C ALA A 38 2.61 2.53 7.30
N PRO A 39 3.93 2.79 7.17
CA PRO A 39 4.49 4.13 7.35
C PRO A 39 3.97 5.17 6.34
N VAL A 40 3.65 4.74 5.12
CA VAL A 40 3.14 5.65 4.06
C VAL A 40 1.72 6.11 4.39
N VAL A 41 0.89 5.21 4.92
CA VAL A 41 -0.46 5.56 5.39
C VAL A 41 -0.39 6.54 6.57
N SER A 42 0.55 6.35 7.49
CA SER A 42 0.78 7.30 8.60
C SER A 42 1.22 8.68 8.10
N ALA A 43 2.18 8.72 7.17
CA ALA A 43 2.66 9.97 6.57
C ALA A 43 1.54 10.72 5.82
N MET A 44 0.57 10.00 5.25
CA MET A 44 -0.61 10.61 4.64
C MET A 44 -1.50 11.30 5.68
N GLY A 45 -1.70 10.69 6.84
CA GLY A 45 -2.41 11.32 7.96
C GLY A 45 -1.71 12.57 8.49
N GLU A 46 -0.38 12.58 8.53
CA GLU A 46 0.43 13.76 8.88
C GLU A 46 0.28 14.89 7.84
N LEU A 47 0.28 14.55 6.55
CA LEU A 47 0.04 15.52 5.47
C LEU A 47 -1.35 16.16 5.58
N ASP A 48 -2.38 15.36 5.89
CA ASP A 48 -3.75 15.84 6.09
C ASP A 48 -3.83 16.82 7.26
N ALA A 49 -3.10 16.55 8.35
CA ALA A 49 -3.03 17.46 9.49
C ALA A 49 -2.33 18.79 9.13
N ILE A 50 -1.25 18.74 8.34
CA ILE A 50 -0.54 19.93 7.87
C ILE A 50 -1.46 20.78 6.97
N LEU A 51 -2.18 20.15 6.04
CA LEU A 51 -3.14 20.82 5.16
C LEU A 51 -4.25 21.50 5.95
N ALA A 52 -4.84 20.81 6.93
CA ALA A 52 -5.86 21.38 7.80
C ALA A 52 -5.34 22.57 8.60
N GLY A 53 -4.07 22.54 9.05
CA GLY A 53 -3.42 23.65 9.72
C GLY A 53 -3.15 24.85 8.80
N GLN A 54 -2.73 24.62 7.56
CA GLN A 54 -2.46 25.69 6.59
C GLN A 54 -3.73 26.36 6.05
N ALA A 55 -4.82 25.60 5.90
CA ALA A 55 -6.11 26.18 5.54
C ALA A 55 -6.59 27.22 6.56
N GLN A 56 -6.22 27.07 7.84
CA GLN A 56 -6.53 28.04 8.90
C GLN A 56 -5.61 29.27 8.89
N SER A 57 -4.41 29.18 8.29
CA SER A 57 -3.42 30.26 8.26
C SER A 57 -3.64 31.28 7.13
N GLY A 58 -4.47 30.94 6.13
CA GLY A 58 -4.85 31.84 5.03
C GLY A 58 -3.88 31.86 3.83
N GLN A 59 -2.90 30.95 3.77
CA GLN A 59 -1.93 30.85 2.66
C GLN A 59 -2.44 29.95 1.52
N SER A 60 -3.32 30.47 0.68
CA SER A 60 -4.08 29.67 -0.30
C SER A 60 -3.25 29.04 -1.42
N ALA A 61 -2.18 29.70 -1.91
CA ALA A 61 -1.38 29.19 -3.02
C ALA A 61 -0.50 27.98 -2.64
N GLU A 62 -0.04 27.94 -1.39
CA GLU A 62 0.72 26.84 -0.81
C GLU A 62 -0.18 25.64 -0.52
N VAL A 63 -1.43 25.89 -0.08
CA VAL A 63 -2.45 24.85 0.13
C VAL A 63 -2.78 24.13 -1.17
N GLU A 64 -3.01 24.85 -2.27
CA GLU A 64 -3.35 24.24 -3.57
C GLU A 64 -2.24 23.29 -4.07
N LYS A 65 -0.96 23.67 -3.92
CA LYS A 65 0.18 22.80 -4.28
C LYS A 65 0.25 21.55 -3.41
N LEU A 66 -0.02 21.68 -2.11
CA LEU A 66 -0.05 20.56 -1.18
C LEU A 66 -1.22 19.62 -1.47
N GLU A 67 -2.39 20.13 -1.87
CA GLU A 67 -3.55 19.33 -2.28
C GLU A 67 -3.27 18.51 -3.54
N VAL A 68 -2.61 19.08 -4.55
CA VAL A 68 -2.17 18.34 -5.74
C VAL A 68 -1.17 17.24 -5.36
N GLY A 69 -0.24 17.53 -4.45
CA GLY A 69 0.69 16.55 -3.92
C GLY A 69 -0.03 15.41 -3.19
N ARG A 70 -0.97 15.74 -2.32
CA ARG A 70 -1.84 14.79 -1.60
C ARG A 70 -2.59 13.89 -2.56
N ALA A 71 -3.28 14.46 -3.56
CA ALA A 71 -4.05 13.68 -4.53
C ALA A 71 -3.19 12.63 -5.27
N ARG A 72 -1.93 12.96 -5.58
CA ARG A 72 -0.98 12.01 -6.19
C ARG A 72 -0.61 10.88 -5.24
N VAL A 73 -0.32 11.19 -3.97
CA VAL A 73 0.00 10.18 -2.95
C VAL A 73 -1.21 9.28 -2.70
N GLU A 74 -2.41 9.84 -2.66
CA GLU A 74 -3.66 9.10 -2.51
C GLU A 74 -3.88 8.10 -3.65
N ALA A 75 -3.67 8.53 -4.89
CA ALA A 75 -3.77 7.66 -6.06
C ALA A 75 -2.76 6.50 -6.00
N ILE A 76 -1.53 6.76 -5.54
CA ILE A 76 -0.50 5.72 -5.38
C ILE A 76 -0.93 4.73 -4.29
N LEU A 77 -1.38 5.21 -3.14
CA LEU A 77 -1.84 4.37 -2.03
C LEU A 77 -3.04 3.49 -2.43
N ALA A 78 -3.98 4.05 -3.19
CA ALA A 78 -5.12 3.30 -3.71
C ALA A 78 -4.67 2.18 -4.67
N ALA A 79 -3.77 2.47 -5.61
CA ALA A 79 -3.21 1.48 -6.52
C ALA A 79 -2.43 0.38 -5.78
N GLU A 80 -1.66 0.73 -4.75
CA GLU A 80 -0.97 -0.25 -3.90
C GLU A 80 -1.95 -1.12 -3.10
N ALA A 81 -3.05 -0.55 -2.62
CA ALA A 81 -4.09 -1.29 -1.90
C ALA A 81 -4.81 -2.30 -2.80
N GLU A 82 -5.14 -1.91 -4.02
CA GLU A 82 -5.72 -2.81 -5.02
C GLU A 82 -4.76 -3.96 -5.37
N ALA A 83 -3.49 -3.65 -5.63
CA ALA A 83 -2.48 -4.65 -5.92
C ALA A 83 -2.28 -5.63 -4.75
N TYR A 84 -2.25 -5.12 -3.51
CA TYR A 84 -2.15 -5.96 -2.31
C TYR A 84 -3.38 -6.87 -2.17
N ALA A 85 -4.59 -6.33 -2.30
CA ALA A 85 -5.83 -7.10 -2.19
C ALA A 85 -5.90 -8.22 -3.25
N ALA A 86 -5.49 -7.93 -4.49
CA ALA A 86 -5.43 -8.94 -5.55
C ALA A 86 -4.45 -10.07 -5.24
N LEU A 87 -3.27 -9.74 -4.68
CA LEU A 87 -2.26 -10.72 -4.28
C LEU A 87 -2.72 -11.56 -3.08
N ALA A 88 -3.34 -10.93 -2.08
CA ALA A 88 -3.90 -11.62 -0.92
C ALA A 88 -5.04 -12.58 -1.31
N GLY A 89 -5.97 -12.12 -2.15
CA GLY A 89 -7.07 -12.94 -2.66
C GLY A 89 -6.61 -14.13 -3.50
N ALA A 90 -5.45 -14.04 -4.15
CA ALA A 90 -4.86 -15.15 -4.91
C ALA A 90 -4.32 -16.28 -4.00
N LEU A 91 -4.12 -16.03 -2.71
CA LEU A 91 -3.65 -17.02 -1.72
C LEU A 91 -4.74 -17.57 -0.81
N SER A 92 -5.97 -17.04 -0.89
CA SER A 92 -7.10 -17.56 -0.12
C SER A 92 -7.41 -19.00 -0.57
N PRO A 93 -7.52 -19.96 0.36
CA PRO A 93 -7.94 -21.31 0.01
C PRO A 93 -9.33 -21.26 -0.63
N ARG A 94 -9.53 -22.02 -1.72
CA ARG A 94 -10.83 -22.24 -2.34
C ARG A 94 -11.66 -23.25 -1.54
#